data_AF-A0A0A0HIJ4-F1
#
_entry.id   AF-A0A0A0HIJ4-F1
#
_cell.length_a   1.000
_cell.length_b   1.000
_cell.length_c   1.000
_cell.angle_alpha   90.00
_cell.angle_beta   90.00
_cell.angle_gamma   90.00
#
_symmetry.space_group_name_H-M   'P 1'
#
loop_
_entity.id
_entity.type
_entity.pdbx_description
1 polymer ?
#
loop_
_entity_poly.entity_id
_entity_poly.type
_entity_poly.pdbx_seq_one_letter_code
_entity_poly.pdbx_strand_id
1 'polypeptide(L)'
;MKEPLMPYDETTQPEPPVYIVLDSNILIAEDLCGALQAVGPCRVLNVPHPDELIRVLDGEARISAAFLEMRYDQVVEAALDRALARRGARIVLTMGEDDEIKVAKQGWAMLVRPFTDDMVRGVLPPLVKGA
;
A
#
# COMPACT_ATOMS: atom_id res chain seq x y z
N MET A 1 2.40 5.58 -53.81
CA MET A 1 2.31 4.40 -52.93
C MET A 1 2.27 4.92 -51.51
N LYS A 2 1.19 4.66 -50.76
CA LYS A 2 1.08 5.04 -49.35
C LYS A 2 1.68 3.90 -48.53
N GLU A 3 2.69 4.20 -47.73
CA GLU A 3 3.21 3.27 -46.73
C GLU A 3 2.11 3.02 -45.67
N PRO A 4 1.94 1.79 -45.16
CA PRO A 4 0.96 1.52 -44.12
C PRO A 4 1.51 2.03 -42.78
N LEU A 5 0.73 2.87 -42.08
CA LEU A 5 0.95 3.18 -40.67
C LEU A 5 0.91 1.85 -39.89
N MET A 6 2.03 1.48 -39.27
CA MET A 6 2.02 0.48 -38.21
C MET A 6 1.36 1.09 -36.97
N PRO A 7 0.51 0.34 -36.23
CA PRO A 7 -0.01 0.81 -34.97
C PRO A 7 1.18 0.91 -34.00
N TYR A 8 1.43 2.11 -33.49
CA TYR A 8 2.29 2.25 -32.32
C TYR A 8 1.58 1.48 -31.20
N ASP A 9 2.21 0.43 -30.72
CA ASP A 9 1.83 -0.20 -29.46
C ASP A 9 1.93 0.92 -28.42
N GLU A 10 0.78 1.44 -27.99
CA GLU A 10 0.72 2.38 -26.88
C GLU A 10 1.26 1.60 -25.68
N THR A 11 2.56 1.72 -25.43
CA THR A 11 3.20 1.24 -24.22
C THR A 11 2.53 1.96 -23.08
N THR A 12 1.44 1.40 -22.56
CA THR A 12 0.76 1.87 -21.37
C THR A 12 1.81 1.90 -20.29
N GLN A 13 2.31 3.09 -19.97
CA GLN A 13 3.18 3.26 -18.82
C GLN A 13 2.42 2.68 -17.63
N PRO A 14 3.02 1.73 -16.89
CA PRO A 14 2.34 1.17 -15.74
C PRO A 14 1.97 2.31 -14.81
N GLU A 15 0.69 2.37 -14.42
CA GLU A 15 0.21 3.38 -13.49
C GLU A 15 1.09 3.39 -12.22
N PRO A 16 1.38 4.58 -11.66
CA PRO A 16 2.20 4.67 -10.46
C PRO A 16 1.54 3.87 -9.31
N PRO A 17 2.33 3.21 -8.46
CA PRO A 17 1.80 2.46 -7.34
C PRO A 17 1.01 3.38 -6.41
N VAL A 18 -0.16 2.90 -5.98
CA VAL A 18 -1.00 3.56 -4.98
C VAL A 18 -0.76 2.92 -3.62
N TYR A 19 -0.44 3.73 -2.63
CA TYR A 19 -0.26 3.32 -1.24
C TYR A 19 -1.32 3.97 -0.35
N ILE A 20 -1.75 3.26 0.68
CA ILE A 20 -2.60 3.81 1.75
C ILE A 20 -1.75 3.92 3.01
N VAL A 21 -1.86 5.04 3.71
CA VAL A 21 -1.33 5.23 5.06
C VAL A 21 -2.52 5.56 5.96
N LEU A 22 -2.88 4.62 6.84
CA LEU A 22 -3.88 4.81 7.88
C LEU A 22 -3.16 5.04 9.20
N ASP A 23 -3.14 6.27 9.69
CA ASP A 23 -2.45 6.63 10.93
C ASP A 23 -3.10 7.87 11.56
N SER A 24 -3.45 7.79 12.84
CA SER A 24 -4.05 8.90 13.56
C SER A 24 -3.03 9.99 13.94
N ASN A 25 -1.74 9.64 13.94
CA ASN A 25 -0.66 10.58 14.23
C ASN A 25 -0.11 11.18 12.93
N ILE A 26 -0.41 12.47 12.72
CA ILE A 26 -0.01 13.23 11.52
C ILE A 26 1.49 13.15 11.26
N LEU A 27 2.34 13.24 12.30
CA LEU A 27 3.80 13.22 12.12
C LEU A 27 4.28 11.88 11.59
N ILE A 28 3.66 10.79 12.05
CA ILE A 28 4.00 9.43 11.62
C ILE A 28 3.44 9.16 10.22
N ALA A 29 2.24 9.64 9.94
CA ALA A 29 1.65 9.58 8.61
C ALA A 29 2.51 10.31 7.58
N GLU A 30 2.96 11.53 7.90
CA GLU A 30 3.84 12.34 7.04
C GLU A 30 5.19 11.66 6.80
N ASP A 31 5.79 11.08 7.85
CA ASP A 31 7.05 10.35 7.75
C ASP A 31 6.92 9.13 6.81
N LEU A 32 5.87 8.31 6.99
CA LEU A 32 5.57 7.20 6.06
C LEU A 32 5.32 7.68 4.64
N CYS A 33 4.56 8.76 4.44
CA CYS A 33 4.32 9.33 3.12
C CYS A 33 5.63 9.76 2.46
N GLY A 34 6.51 10.43 3.21
CA GLY A 34 7.83 10.86 2.75
C GLY A 34 8.70 9.68 2.37
N ALA A 35 8.78 8.66 3.22
CA ALA A 35 9.55 7.43 2.95
C ALA A 35 9.07 6.71 1.69
N LEU A 36 7.75 6.61 1.47
CA LEU A 36 7.16 6.00 0.28
C LEU A 36 7.48 6.79 -1.00
N GLN A 37 7.37 8.11 -0.94
CA GLN A 37 7.68 8.99 -2.07
C GLN A 37 9.19 9.01 -2.39
N ALA A 38 10.05 8.80 -1.39
CA ALA A 38 11.49 8.69 -1.58
C ALA A 38 11.89 7.40 -2.33
N VAL A 39 11.05 6.35 -2.33
CA VAL A 39 11.30 5.13 -3.13
C VAL A 39 11.14 5.39 -4.63
N GLY A 40 10.24 6.29 -5.01
CA GLY A 40 9.99 6.65 -6.40
C GLY A 40 8.58 7.21 -6.62
N PRO A 41 8.22 7.48 -7.90
CA PRO A 41 6.89 8.00 -8.24
C PRO A 41 5.79 7.08 -7.72
N CYS A 42 4.95 7.61 -6.84
CA CYS A 42 3.82 6.89 -6.28
C CYS A 42 2.71 7.89 -5.91
N ARG A 43 1.53 7.35 -5.66
CA ARG A 43 0.40 8.09 -5.11
C ARG A 43 0.14 7.58 -3.70
N VAL A 44 0.12 8.46 -2.72
CA VAL A 44 -0.13 8.09 -1.32
C VAL A 44 -1.47 8.68 -0.88
N LEU A 45 -2.34 7.82 -0.35
CA LEU A 45 -3.64 8.15 0.20
C LEU A 45 -3.51 8.12 1.72
N ASN A 46 -3.39 9.30 2.34
CA ASN A 46 -3.33 9.44 3.79
C ASN A 46 -4.76 9.45 4.35
N VAL A 47 -5.03 8.58 5.30
CA VAL A 47 -6.34 8.36 5.93
C VAL A 47 -6.15 8.44 7.44
N PRO A 48 -6.73 9.41 8.15
CA PRO A 48 -6.51 9.54 9.60
C PRO A 48 -7.34 8.54 10.43
N HIS A 49 -8.45 8.03 9.86
CA HIS A 49 -9.44 7.26 10.59
C HIS A 49 -9.94 6.03 9.81
N PRO A 50 -10.10 4.85 10.47
CA PRO A 50 -10.54 3.63 9.79
C PRO A 50 -11.90 3.76 9.09
N ASP A 51 -12.80 4.60 9.62
CA ASP A 51 -14.15 4.82 9.06
C ASP A 51 -14.13 5.45 7.65
N GLU A 52 -13.06 6.16 7.32
CA GLU A 52 -12.87 6.79 6.01
C GLU A 52 -12.25 5.82 4.99
N LEU A 53 -11.57 4.78 5.48
CA LEU A 53 -10.79 3.86 4.66
C LEU A 53 -11.65 3.14 3.62
N ILE A 54 -12.86 2.69 3.96
CA ILE A 54 -13.75 2.00 3.01
C ILE A 54 -14.11 2.91 1.83
N ARG A 55 -14.43 4.19 2.09
CA ARG A 55 -14.77 5.16 1.04
C ARG A 55 -13.58 5.42 0.13
N VAL A 56 -12.38 5.51 0.70
CA VAL A 56 -11.13 5.66 -0.06
C VAL A 56 -10.89 4.43 -0.93
N LEU A 57 -11.07 3.23 -0.37
CA LEU A 57 -10.92 1.99 -1.12
C LEU A 57 -11.88 1.91 -2.31
N ASP A 58 -13.14 2.37 -2.18
CA ASP A 58 -14.12 2.34 -3.27
C ASP A 58 -13.73 3.21 -4.47
N GLY A 59 -12.89 4.23 -4.27
CA GLY A 59 -12.32 5.04 -5.35
C GLY A 59 -11.17 4.39 -6.10
N GLU A 60 -10.59 3.30 -5.57
CA GLU A 60 -9.36 2.71 -6.08
C GLU A 60 -9.56 1.30 -6.63
N ALA A 61 -9.23 1.12 -7.91
CA ALA A 61 -9.24 -0.18 -8.56
C ALA A 61 -8.08 -1.08 -8.09
N ARG A 62 -6.92 -0.48 -7.76
CA ARG A 62 -5.71 -1.20 -7.36
C ARG A 62 -4.98 -0.44 -6.25
N ILE A 63 -4.56 -1.18 -5.23
CA ILE A 63 -3.71 -0.68 -4.16
C ILE A 63 -2.48 -1.58 -4.10
N SER A 64 -1.28 -1.00 -4.05
CA SER A 64 -0.02 -1.76 -4.00
C SER A 64 0.30 -2.21 -2.58
N ALA A 65 0.19 -1.30 -1.62
CA ALA A 65 0.33 -1.61 -0.19
C ALA A 65 -0.52 -0.69 0.67
N ALA A 66 -0.92 -1.18 1.84
CA ALA A 66 -1.63 -0.40 2.85
C ALA A 66 -0.92 -0.53 4.20
N PHE A 67 -0.48 0.59 4.75
CA PHE A 67 0.15 0.73 6.06
C PHE A 67 -0.94 1.12 7.05
N LEU A 68 -1.22 0.25 8.02
CA LEU A 68 -2.36 0.39 8.92
C LEU A 68 -1.88 0.49 10.37
N GLU A 69 -2.21 1.59 11.04
CA GLU A 69 -2.18 1.74 12.49
C GLU A 69 -3.30 0.91 13.14
N MET A 70 -3.19 -0.41 13.02
CA MET A 70 -4.16 -1.39 13.49
C MET A 70 -3.47 -2.69 13.89
N ARG A 71 -4.07 -3.41 14.84
CA ARG A 71 -3.74 -4.79 15.19
C ARG A 71 -4.40 -5.78 14.22
N TYR A 72 -3.90 -7.01 14.22
CA TYR A 72 -4.39 -8.10 13.35
C TYR A 72 -5.91 -8.33 13.46
N ASP A 73 -6.42 -8.44 14.69
CA ASP A 73 -7.84 -8.66 14.99
C ASP A 73 -8.72 -7.52 14.49
N GLN A 74 -8.30 -6.27 14.70
CA GLN A 74 -9.03 -5.09 14.24
C GLN A 74 -9.20 -5.07 12.71
N VAL A 75 -8.16 -5.46 11.96
CA VAL A 75 -8.22 -5.55 10.49
C VAL A 75 -9.21 -6.60 10.02
N VAL A 76 -9.23 -7.77 10.69
CA VAL A 76 -10.13 -8.87 10.36
C VAL A 76 -11.57 -8.56 10.74
N GLU A 77 -11.80 -7.98 11.93
CA GLU A 77 -13.13 -7.58 12.40
C GLU A 77 -13.77 -6.52 11.50
N ALA A 78 -12.98 -5.58 11.00
CA ALA A 78 -13.41 -4.57 10.04
C ALA A 78 -13.54 -5.09 8.59
N ALA A 79 -13.22 -6.37 8.34
CA ALA A 79 -13.15 -6.98 7.00
C ALA A 79 -12.24 -6.23 6.00
N LEU A 80 -11.27 -5.47 6.52
CA LEU A 80 -10.32 -4.70 5.72
C LEU A 80 -9.34 -5.61 4.98
N ASP A 81 -9.01 -6.76 5.58
CA ASP A 81 -8.23 -7.83 4.95
C ASP A 81 -8.80 -8.21 3.57
N ARG A 82 -10.10 -8.46 3.50
CA ARG A 82 -10.79 -8.87 2.27
C ARG A 82 -10.88 -7.71 1.29
N ALA A 83 -11.17 -6.51 1.77
CA ALA A 83 -11.29 -5.33 0.92
C ALA A 83 -9.95 -4.95 0.25
N LEU A 84 -8.85 -5.07 0.98
CA LEU A 84 -7.48 -4.82 0.53
C LEU A 84 -6.97 -5.94 -0.39
N ALA A 85 -7.22 -7.20 -0.03
CA ALA A 85 -6.84 -8.35 -0.86
C ALA A 85 -7.49 -8.32 -2.25
N ARG A 86 -8.77 -7.92 -2.35
CA ARG A 86 -9.46 -7.75 -3.64
C ARG A 86 -8.80 -6.74 -4.58
N ARG A 87 -8.04 -5.79 -4.02
CA ARG A 87 -7.32 -4.73 -4.76
C ARG A 87 -5.84 -5.07 -4.99
N GLY A 88 -5.41 -6.26 -4.56
CA GLY A 88 -4.02 -6.73 -4.68
C GLY A 88 -3.06 -6.09 -3.68
N ALA A 89 -3.57 -5.51 -2.59
CA ALA A 89 -2.73 -4.79 -1.64
C ALA A 89 -1.92 -5.73 -0.75
N ARG A 90 -0.65 -5.39 -0.56
CA ARG A 90 0.13 -5.90 0.57
C ARG A 90 -0.27 -5.16 1.85
N ILE A 91 -0.71 -5.90 2.86
CA ILE A 91 -1.07 -5.31 4.16
C ILE A 91 0.18 -5.23 5.03
N VAL A 92 0.42 -4.05 5.59
CA VAL A 92 1.52 -3.75 6.51
C VAL A 92 0.92 -3.17 7.79
N LEU A 93 1.09 -3.83 8.94
CA LEU A 93 0.57 -3.32 10.21
C LEU A 93 1.68 -2.61 10.99
N THR A 94 1.34 -1.49 11.63
CA THR A 94 2.28 -0.70 12.46
C THR A 94 2.02 -0.85 13.97
N MET A 95 1.02 -1.66 14.36
CA MET A 95 0.67 -1.97 15.75
C MET A 95 0.50 -3.47 15.98
N GLY A 96 0.66 -3.90 17.25
CA GLY A 96 0.43 -5.29 17.65
C GLY A 96 1.58 -6.23 17.29
N GLU A 97 2.82 -5.87 17.62
CA GLU A 97 4.04 -6.66 17.36
C GLU A 97 3.94 -8.12 17.85
N ASP A 98 3.18 -8.38 18.92
CA ASP A 98 2.91 -9.74 19.42
C ASP A 98 2.24 -10.66 18.38
N ASP A 99 1.58 -10.10 17.36
CA ASP A 99 0.86 -10.82 16.31
C ASP A 99 1.72 -11.08 15.06
N GLU A 100 3.02 -10.77 15.06
CA GLU A 100 3.92 -10.88 13.90
C GLU A 100 3.86 -12.26 13.22
N ILE A 101 3.86 -13.34 14.01
CA ILE A 101 3.76 -14.71 13.49
C ILE A 101 2.43 -14.94 12.75
N LYS A 102 1.33 -14.37 13.24
CA LYS A 102 0.01 -14.49 12.59
C LYS A 102 -0.03 -13.67 11.31
N VAL A 103 0.49 -12.45 11.36
CA VAL A 103 0.60 -11.52 10.22
C VAL A 103 1.41 -12.15 9.09
N ALA A 104 2.59 -12.70 9.39
CA ALA A 104 3.44 -13.37 8.42
C ALA A 104 2.77 -14.59 7.77
N LYS A 105 1.98 -15.37 8.53
CA LYS A 105 1.21 -16.51 7.99
C LYS A 105 0.13 -16.11 6.98
N GLN A 106 -0.35 -14.86 7.01
CA GLN A 106 -1.26 -14.31 6.00
C GLN A 106 -0.52 -13.71 4.79
N GLY A 107 0.81 -13.74 4.78
CA GLY A 107 1.62 -13.05 3.77
C GLY A 107 1.64 -11.52 3.94
N TRP A 108 1.25 -11.02 5.10
CA TRP A 108 1.32 -9.59 5.45
C TRP A 108 2.68 -9.26 6.08
N ALA A 109 2.94 -7.98 6.30
CA ALA A 109 4.15 -7.52 6.97
C ALA A 109 3.84 -6.74 8.24
N MET A 110 4.81 -6.70 9.14
CA MET A 110 4.85 -5.78 10.28
C MET A 110 5.87 -4.68 10.00
N LEU A 111 5.55 -3.46 10.42
CA LEU A 111 6.47 -2.33 10.45
C LEU A 111 6.43 -1.71 11.86
N VAL A 112 7.16 -2.33 12.78
CA VAL A 112 7.21 -1.93 14.18
C VAL A 112 7.94 -0.59 14.32
N ARG A 113 7.40 0.31 15.13
CA ARG A 113 7.99 1.64 15.38
C ARG A 113 9.13 1.57 16.42
N PRO A 114 10.19 2.39 16.30
CA PRO A 114 10.47 3.31 15.20
C PRO A 114 10.90 2.57 13.92
N PHE A 115 10.47 3.06 12.77
CA PHE A 115 10.86 2.50 11.47
C PHE A 115 11.87 3.41 10.75
N THR A 116 12.66 2.81 9.87
CA THR A 116 13.58 3.52 8.97
C THR A 116 13.09 3.42 7.52
N ASP A 117 13.58 4.29 6.64
CA ASP A 117 13.30 4.20 5.20
C ASP A 117 13.64 2.83 4.61
N ASP A 118 14.69 2.17 5.10
CA ASP A 118 15.08 0.82 4.66
C ASP A 118 14.04 -0.22 5.07
N MET A 119 13.46 -0.10 6.26
CA MET A 119 12.37 -0.97 6.71
C MET A 119 11.12 -0.76 5.85
N VAL A 120 10.77 0.49 5.54
CA VAL A 120 9.66 0.82 4.64
C VAL A 120 9.89 0.21 3.26
N ARG A 121 11.08 0.38 2.68
CA ARG A 121 11.46 -0.25 1.40
C ARG A 121 11.36 -1.77 1.44
N GLY A 122 11.80 -2.40 2.53
CA GLY A 122 11.82 -3.85 2.69
C GLY A 122 10.43 -4.50 2.75
N VAL A 123 9.40 -3.76 3.17
CA VAL A 123 8.03 -4.28 3.24
C VAL A 123 7.20 -4.00 1.98
N LEU A 124 7.72 -3.23 1.03
CA LEU A 124 7.02 -2.97 -0.23
C LEU A 124 6.99 -4.22 -1.12
N PRO A 125 5.91 -4.43 -1.90
CA PRO A 125 5.93 -5.44 -2.94
C PRO A 125 7.05 -5.10 -3.96
N PRO A 126 7.63 -6.11 -4.64
CA PRO A 126 8.56 -5.87 -5.72
C PRO A 126 7.90 -4.93 -6.73
N LEU A 127 8.56 -3.80 -7.04
CA LEU A 127 8.10 -2.93 -8.11
C LEU A 127 8.09 -3.76 -9.38
N VAL A 128 6.90 -4.02 -9.93
CA VAL A 128 6.76 -4.64 -11.24
C VAL A 128 7.35 -3.64 -12.22
N LYS A 129 8.64 -3.80 -12.55
CA LYS A 129 9.22 -3.13 -13.70
C LYS A 129 8.36 -3.58 -14.88
N GLY A 130 7.74 -2.64 -15.58
CA GLY A 130 7.05 -2.93 -16.84
C GLY A 130 7.98 -3.81 -17.68
N ALA A 131 7.48 -4.98 -18.05
CA ALA A 131 8.17 -5.91 -18.93
C ALA A 131 8.26 -5.33 -20.34
#